data_AF-A0A6G3MNB9-F1
#
_entry.id   AF-A0A6G3MNB9-F1
#
_cell.length_a   1.000
_cell.length_b   1.000
_cell.length_c   1.000
_cell.angle_alpha   90.00
_cell.angle_beta   90.00
_cell.angle_gamma   90.00
#
_symmetry.space_group_name_H-M   'P 1'
#
loop_
_entity.id
_entity.type
_entity.pdbx_description
1 polymer ?
#
loop_
_entity_poly.entity_id
_entity_poly.type
_entity_poly.pdbx_seq_one_letter_code
_entity_poly.pdbx_strand_id
1 'polypeptide(L)'
;NIKMVQVTKGDSLSKSKSKNSNEKKVKKAKQFKKMMRDSKPKRDRKGNILKPAEYQTSSKPGEVARVEPNRKWFGNTRVITQSHLQKFVNDANSAKKDPYKVIIKPGKL
;
A
#
# COMPACT_ATOMS: atom_id res chain seq x y z
N ASN A 1 -11.46 -48.36 -33.26
CA ASN A 1 -11.18 -47.22 -34.16
C ASN A 1 -10.30 -46.18 -33.49
N ILE A 2 -9.03 -46.15 -33.89
CA ILE A 2 -8.00 -45.24 -33.37
C ILE A 2 -8.15 -43.89 -34.09
N LYS A 3 -8.30 -42.78 -33.35
CA LYS A 3 -8.26 -41.43 -33.91
C LYS A 3 -6.81 -40.98 -34.05
N MET A 4 -6.35 -40.83 -35.28
CA MET A 4 -5.11 -40.14 -35.62
C MET A 4 -5.38 -38.63 -35.63
N VAL A 5 -4.63 -37.85 -34.85
CA VAL A 5 -4.62 -36.37 -34.93
C VAL A 5 -3.28 -35.96 -35.53
N GLN A 6 -3.31 -35.38 -36.73
CA GLN A 6 -2.13 -34.77 -37.36
C GLN A 6 -1.71 -33.53 -36.58
N VAL A 7 -0.46 -33.50 -36.13
CA VAL A 7 0.19 -32.31 -35.58
C VAL A 7 0.72 -31.48 -36.75
N THR A 8 0.07 -30.36 -37.05
CA THR A 8 0.59 -29.35 -37.98
C THR A 8 1.66 -28.52 -37.27
N LYS A 9 2.88 -28.53 -37.82
CA LYS A 9 3.98 -27.61 -37.46
C LYS A 9 3.50 -26.17 -37.63
N GLY A 10 3.25 -25.45 -36.54
CA GLY A 10 2.86 -24.03 -36.64
C GLY A 10 2.56 -23.31 -35.33
N ASP A 11 2.22 -24.00 -34.24
CA ASP A 11 1.98 -23.33 -32.96
C ASP A 11 3.27 -23.13 -32.18
N SER A 12 3.92 -21.97 -32.40
CA SER A 12 4.87 -21.45 -31.44
C SER A 12 4.12 -21.21 -30.12
N LEU A 13 4.22 -22.14 -29.16
CA LEU A 13 3.86 -21.90 -27.77
C LEU A 13 4.59 -20.62 -27.34
N SER A 14 3.89 -19.48 -27.36
CA SER A 14 4.41 -18.27 -26.78
C SER A 14 4.56 -18.55 -25.29
N LYS A 15 5.81 -18.78 -24.87
CA LYS A 15 6.15 -18.95 -23.47
C LYS A 15 5.88 -17.59 -22.83
N SER A 16 4.69 -17.42 -22.26
CA SER A 16 4.32 -16.24 -21.50
C SER A 16 5.29 -16.17 -20.32
N LYS A 17 6.41 -15.47 -20.53
CA LYS A 17 7.40 -15.24 -19.48
C LYS A 17 6.61 -14.63 -18.32
N SER A 18 6.61 -15.30 -17.17
CA SER A 18 6.14 -14.81 -15.89
C SER A 18 7.01 -13.64 -15.42
N LYS A 19 6.99 -12.54 -16.20
CA LYS A 19 7.83 -11.35 -16.06
C LYS A 19 7.39 -10.41 -14.93
N ASN A 20 6.28 -10.72 -14.28
CA ASN A 20 5.59 -9.74 -13.45
C ASN A 20 6.24 -9.47 -12.09
N SER A 21 7.03 -10.37 -11.50
CA SER A 21 7.63 -10.14 -10.17
C SER A 21 8.95 -9.37 -10.25
N ASN A 22 9.86 -9.77 -11.15
CA ASN A 22 11.17 -9.16 -11.30
C ASN A 22 11.09 -7.77 -11.93
N GLU A 23 10.22 -7.55 -12.91
CA GLU A 23 10.02 -6.21 -13.49
C GLU A 23 9.47 -5.20 -12.47
N LYS A 24 8.56 -5.64 -11.58
CA LYS A 24 8.05 -4.79 -10.49
C LYS A 24 9.15 -4.42 -9.50
N LYS A 25 10.03 -5.36 -9.15
CA LYS A 25 11.19 -5.09 -8.26
C LYS A 25 12.16 -4.09 -8.89
N VAL A 26 12.50 -4.26 -10.16
CA VAL A 26 13.38 -3.33 -10.90
C VAL A 26 12.75 -1.94 -11.01
N LYS A 27 11.45 -1.86 -11.31
CA LYS A 27 10.71 -0.58 -11.34
C LYS A 27 10.72 0.12 -9.98
N LYS A 28 10.51 -0.60 -8.87
CA LYS A 28 10.59 -0.05 -7.51
C LYS A 28 11.99 0.47 -7.19
N ALA A 29 13.03 -0.31 -7.48
CA ALA A 29 14.41 0.10 -7.26
C ALA A 29 14.77 1.36 -8.08
N LYS A 30 14.32 1.43 -9.34
CA LYS A 30 14.49 2.59 -10.21
C LYS A 30 13.78 3.83 -9.65
N GLN A 31 12.53 3.69 -9.19
CA GLN A 31 11.77 4.79 -8.60
C GLN A 31 12.42 5.28 -7.29
N PHE A 32 12.89 4.37 -6.44
CA PHE A 32 13.61 4.73 -5.21
C PHE A 32 14.90 5.50 -5.52
N LYS A 33 15.70 5.02 -6.48
CA LYS A 33 16.92 5.71 -6.92
C LYS A 33 16.62 7.09 -7.51
N LYS A 34 15.49 7.22 -8.21
CA LYS A 34 15.00 8.50 -8.73
C LYS A 34 14.62 9.47 -7.60
N MET A 35 13.86 9.01 -6.60
CA MET A 35 13.50 9.79 -5.41
C MET A 35 14.73 10.35 -4.68
N MET A 36 15.77 9.53 -4.52
CA MET A 36 17.04 9.95 -3.89
C MET A 36 17.78 11.05 -4.68
N ARG A 37 17.57 11.15 -6.00
CA ARG A 37 18.31 12.06 -6.89
C ARG A 37 17.52 13.31 -7.27
N ASP A 38 16.21 13.16 -7.50
CA ASP A 38 15.37 14.14 -8.18
C ASP A 38 14.50 14.98 -7.23
N SER A 39 14.81 15.00 -5.92
CA SER A 39 14.10 15.81 -4.90
C SER A 39 14.37 17.32 -5.00
N LYS A 40 14.60 17.87 -6.20
CA LYS A 40 14.96 19.28 -6.44
C LYS A 40 13.95 19.96 -7.39
N PRO A 41 13.68 21.27 -7.23
CA PRO A 41 12.82 22.00 -8.15
C PRO A 41 13.48 22.11 -9.53
N LYS A 42 12.68 22.05 -10.60
CA LYS A 42 13.15 22.36 -11.95
C LYS A 42 13.08 23.86 -12.16
N ARG A 43 14.16 24.45 -12.68
CA ARG A 43 14.28 25.90 -12.86
C ARG A 43 14.56 26.24 -14.33
N ASP A 44 14.15 27.44 -14.74
CA ASP A 44 14.51 28.04 -16.02
C ASP A 44 15.96 28.58 -15.98
N ARG A 45 16.53 28.95 -17.13
CA ARG A 45 17.86 29.57 -17.25
C ARG A 45 17.99 30.84 -16.42
N LYS A 46 16.90 31.59 -16.24
CA LYS A 46 16.82 32.79 -15.38
C LYS A 46 16.74 32.46 -13.87
N GLY A 47 16.67 31.19 -13.50
CA GLY A 47 16.58 30.76 -12.09
C GLY A 47 15.16 30.77 -11.52
N ASN A 48 14.11 30.99 -12.33
CA ASN A 48 12.72 30.90 -11.88
C ASN A 48 12.27 29.44 -11.76
N ILE A 49 11.46 29.10 -10.76
CA ILE A 49 10.96 27.73 -10.55
C ILE A 49 9.87 27.43 -11.59
N LEU A 50 10.13 26.47 -12.47
CA LEU A 50 9.15 25.94 -13.43
C LEU A 50 8.29 24.84 -12.81
N LYS A 51 8.91 23.97 -12.02
CA LYS A 51 8.22 22.91 -11.29
C LYS A 51 8.79 22.83 -9.87
N PRO A 52 7.96 22.96 -8.82
CA PRO A 52 8.43 22.78 -7.44
C PRO A 52 8.95 21.37 -7.23
N ALA A 53 9.76 21.18 -6.18
CA ALA A 53 10.17 19.83 -5.78
C ALA A 53 8.95 19.01 -5.34
N GLU A 54 9.12 17.69 -5.28
CA GLU A 54 8.07 16.79 -4.78
C GLU A 54 7.62 17.23 -3.38
N TYR A 55 6.30 17.27 -3.13
CA TYR A 55 5.65 17.72 -1.88
C TYR A 55 5.83 19.20 -1.50
N GLN A 56 6.47 20.04 -2.33
CA GLN A 56 6.61 21.48 -2.10
C GLN A 56 5.66 22.33 -2.97
N THR A 57 4.46 21.81 -3.23
CA THR A 57 3.46 22.55 -4.02
C THR A 57 2.82 23.63 -3.15
N SER A 58 2.72 24.86 -3.66
CA SER A 58 2.01 25.92 -2.97
C SER A 58 0.51 25.80 -3.24
N SER A 59 -0.29 25.84 -2.17
CA SER A 59 -1.72 26.10 -2.26
C SER A 59 -1.98 27.54 -2.69
N LYS A 60 -3.16 27.80 -3.23
CA LYS A 60 -3.56 29.17 -3.55
C LYS A 60 -3.74 29.96 -2.25
N PRO A 61 -3.30 31.23 -2.17
CA PRO A 61 -3.61 32.07 -1.01
C PRO A 61 -5.13 32.13 -0.79
N GLY A 62 -5.60 31.77 0.40
CA GLY A 62 -7.03 31.70 0.72
C GLY A 62 -7.71 30.36 0.43
N GLU A 63 -6.97 29.33 0.01
CA GLU A 63 -7.48 27.95 -0.04
C GLU A 63 -7.71 27.45 1.39
N VAL A 64 -8.98 27.34 1.79
CA VAL A 64 -9.37 26.86 3.12
C VAL A 64 -9.79 25.40 2.99
N ALA A 65 -9.06 24.50 3.67
CA ALA A 65 -9.48 23.12 3.83
C ALA A 65 -10.68 23.07 4.79
N ARG A 66 -11.87 22.75 4.27
CA ARG A 66 -13.09 22.58 5.07
C ARG A 66 -13.44 21.11 5.20
N VAL A 67 -14.00 20.74 6.34
CA VAL A 67 -14.55 19.42 6.59
C VAL A 67 -16.05 19.46 6.30
N GLU A 68 -16.53 18.57 5.44
CA GLU A 68 -17.95 18.46 5.14
C GLU A 68 -18.73 17.94 6.37
N PRO A 69 -19.84 18.60 6.74
CA PRO A 69 -20.69 18.08 7.80
C PRO A 69 -21.31 16.74 7.37
N ASN A 70 -21.09 15.68 8.15
CA ASN A 70 -21.60 14.35 7.83
C ASN A 70 -22.11 13.64 9.10
N ARG A 71 -23.24 12.95 9.01
CA ARG A 71 -23.79 12.19 10.16
C ARG A 71 -22.87 11.06 10.61
N LYS A 72 -22.02 10.54 9.70
CA LYS A 72 -21.06 9.46 9.99
C LYS A 72 -19.99 9.86 11.01
N TRP A 73 -19.73 11.15 11.22
CA TRP A 73 -18.80 11.63 12.25
C TRP A 73 -19.25 11.27 13.67
N PHE A 74 -20.55 11.15 13.87
CA PHE A 74 -21.15 10.99 15.19
C PHE A 74 -21.62 9.56 15.47
N GLY A 75 -21.52 8.66 14.49
CA GLY A 75 -21.83 7.25 14.67
C GLY A 75 -20.66 6.49 15.31
N ASN A 76 -20.96 5.46 16.09
CA ASN A 76 -19.94 4.63 16.72
C ASN A 76 -19.08 3.93 15.64
N THR A 77 -17.78 4.23 15.60
CA THR A 77 -16.86 3.71 14.56
C THR A 77 -16.26 2.35 14.90
N ARG A 78 -16.23 1.98 16.19
CA ARG A 78 -15.85 0.65 16.68
C ARG A 78 -16.77 0.28 17.83
N VAL A 79 -17.44 -0.86 17.70
CA VAL A 79 -18.28 -1.45 18.75
C VAL A 79 -17.77 -2.85 19.03
N ILE A 80 -17.60 -3.17 20.31
CA ILE A 80 -17.22 -4.49 20.78
C ILE A 80 -18.40 -5.12 21.50
N THR A 81 -18.62 -6.42 21.30
CA THR A 81 -19.63 -7.16 22.07
C THR A 81 -19.03 -7.58 23.41
N GLN A 82 -19.86 -7.65 24.44
CA GLN A 82 -19.39 -7.98 25.80
C GLN A 82 -18.66 -9.34 25.88
N SER A 83 -19.11 -10.32 25.10
CA SER A 83 -18.48 -11.65 25.02
C SER A 83 -17.07 -11.60 24.44
N HIS A 84 -16.83 -10.75 23.43
CA HIS A 84 -15.49 -10.57 22.86
C HIS A 84 -14.55 -9.84 23.82
N LEU A 85 -15.08 -8.87 24.59
CA LEU A 85 -14.30 -8.17 25.62
C LEU A 85 -13.84 -9.15 26.72
N GLN A 86 -14.74 -10.00 27.21
CA GLN A 86 -14.41 -11.01 28.22
C GLN A 86 -13.37 -12.01 27.72
N LYS A 87 -13.51 -12.50 26.48
CA LYS A 87 -12.51 -13.40 25.87
C LYS A 87 -11.14 -12.74 25.76
N PHE A 88 -11.09 -11.50 25.27
CA PHE A 88 -9.84 -10.76 25.15
C PHE A 88 -9.13 -10.59 26.49
N VAL A 89 -9.86 -10.23 27.55
CA VAL A 89 -9.30 -10.09 28.90
C VAL A 89 -8.74 -11.42 29.41
N ASN A 90 -9.45 -12.53 29.22
CA ASN A 90 -8.98 -13.85 29.62
C ASN A 90 -7.70 -14.26 28.90
N ASP A 91 -7.68 -14.10 27.58
CA ASP A 91 -6.52 -14.44 26.75
C ASP A 91 -5.31 -13.56 27.10
N ALA A 92 -5.52 -12.24 27.28
CA ALA A 92 -4.48 -11.30 27.67
C ALA A 92 -3.90 -11.64 29.06
N ASN A 93 -4.75 -11.99 30.03
CA ASN A 93 -4.31 -12.41 31.35
C ASN A 93 -3.54 -13.75 31.30
N SER A 94 -3.96 -14.68 30.44
CA SER A 94 -3.25 -15.95 30.26
C SER A 94 -1.86 -15.75 29.63
N ALA A 95 -1.76 -14.88 28.62
CA ALA A 95 -0.49 -14.54 27.97
C ALA A 95 0.44 -13.77 28.90
N LYS A 96 -0.09 -12.86 29.74
CA LYS A 96 0.70 -12.11 30.73
C LYS A 96 1.31 -13.01 31.82
N LYS A 97 0.62 -14.10 32.18
CA LYS A 97 1.08 -15.05 33.20
C LYS A 97 2.24 -15.94 32.72
N ASP A 98 2.39 -16.11 31.41
CA ASP A 98 3.42 -16.97 30.83
C ASP A 98 4.61 -16.12 30.35
N PRO A 99 5.78 -16.17 31.05
CA PRO A 99 6.94 -15.35 30.70
C PRO A 99 7.57 -15.71 29.35
N TYR A 100 7.20 -16.84 28.73
CA TYR A 100 7.72 -17.27 27.44
C TYR A 100 6.80 -16.93 26.26
N LYS A 101 5.64 -16.33 26.50
CA LYS A 101 4.71 -15.90 25.45
C LYS A 101 4.82 -14.40 25.19
N VAL A 102 4.98 -14.03 23.91
CA VAL A 102 5.07 -12.63 23.47
C VAL A 102 3.97 -12.32 22.46
N ILE A 103 3.28 -11.20 22.65
CA ILE A 103 2.28 -10.68 21.72
C ILE A 103 3.00 -9.94 20.59
N ILE A 104 3.00 -10.52 19.37
CA ILE A 104 3.66 -9.92 18.20
C ILE A 104 2.81 -8.83 17.56
N LYS A 105 1.48 -9.02 17.56
CA LYS A 105 0.52 -8.06 17.02
C LYS A 105 -0.68 -7.99 17.95
N PRO A 106 -0.81 -6.93 18.77
CA PRO A 106 -2.01 -6.76 19.57
C PRO A 106 -3.22 -6.62 18.64
N GLY A 107 -4.34 -7.23 19.04
CA GLY A 107 -5.64 -6.95 18.45
C GLY A 107 -5.96 -5.45 18.58
N LYS A 108 -6.85 -4.92 17.74
CA LYS A 108 -7.32 -3.53 17.85
C LYS A 108 -8.48 -3.43 18.87
N LEU A 109 -8.39 -4.19 19.96
CA LEU A 109 -9.36 -4.33 21.04
C LEU A 109 -8.79 -3.71 22.31
#